data_AF-A0A524FMB7-F1
#
_entry.id   AF-A0A524FMB7-F1
#
_cell.length_a   1.000
_cell.length_b   1.000
_cell.length_c   1.000
_cell.angle_alpha   90.00
_cell.angle_beta   90.00
_cell.angle_gamma   90.00
#
_symmetry.space_group_name_H-M   'P 1'
#
loop_
_entity.id
_entity.type
_entity.pdbx_description
1 polymer ?
#
loop_
_entity_poly.entity_id
_entity_poly.type
_entity_poly.pdbx_seq_one_letter_code
_entity_poly.pdbx_strand_id
1 'polypeptide(L)'
;MIHGTILGSITLVTWIVTVFSLTPSYGAYYYPQSILGPFLLIGSAYAILFALIGGINQVLSEKLWDIKCEQNIGNGMRDGAILLFVFNITFIPINIMAIAYSFSPWSGLNNIQVILILLVSVFVSVYAIGFLSEKIASFLYVDKDPETPPDFSKHSYTCPHCNARYYYGSEIPNNGTITCQNCARDFPIN
;
A
#
# COMPACT_ATOMS: atom_id res chain seq x y z
N MET A 1 11.95 -5.33 5.29
CA MET A 1 12.55 -4.59 6.43
C MET A 1 13.32 -3.34 6.01
N ILE A 2 14.32 -3.43 5.13
CA ILE A 2 15.21 -2.29 4.76
C ILE A 2 14.44 -1.05 4.28
N HIS A 3 13.39 -1.21 3.48
CA HIS A 3 12.60 -0.09 2.95
C HIS A 3 11.81 0.69 4.03
N GLY A 4 11.32 0.01 5.07
CA GLY A 4 10.65 0.66 6.20
C GLY A 4 11.62 1.46 7.07
N THR A 5 12.84 0.95 7.24
CA THR A 5 13.92 1.67 7.91
C THR A 5 14.35 2.90 7.13
N ILE A 6 14.43 2.82 5.80
CA ILE A 6 14.78 3.96 4.94
C ILE A 6 13.70 5.05 4.99
N LEU A 7 12.41 4.70 4.86
CA LEU A 7 11.32 5.67 4.96
C LEU A 7 11.25 6.33 6.35
N GLY A 8 11.44 5.55 7.42
CA GLY A 8 11.56 6.06 8.78
C GLY A 8 12.77 6.98 8.97
N SER A 9 13.90 6.67 8.31
CA SER A 9 15.12 7.48 8.35
C SER A 9 14.93 8.81 7.60
N ILE A 10 14.27 8.81 6.45
CA ILE A 10 13.99 10.02 5.66
C ILE A 10 13.02 10.94 6.41
N THR A 11 11.98 10.38 7.04
CA THR A 11 11.06 11.18 7.88
C THR A 11 11.79 11.74 9.10
N LEU A 12 12.65 10.96 9.74
CA LEU A 12 13.49 11.42 10.85
C LEU A 12 14.43 12.56 10.44
N VAL A 13 15.13 12.42 9.30
CA VAL A 13 16.10 13.42 8.82
C VAL A 13 15.38 14.70 8.36
N THR A 14 14.31 14.58 7.59
CA THR A 14 13.50 15.73 7.15
C THR A 14 12.95 16.48 8.36
N TRP A 15 12.55 15.76 9.41
CA TRP A 15 12.10 16.36 10.67
C TRP A 15 13.24 17.05 11.43
N ILE A 16 14.41 16.42 11.59
CA ILE A 16 15.59 17.03 12.24
C ILE A 16 15.94 18.36 11.56
N VAL A 17 15.95 18.37 10.23
CA VAL A 17 16.21 19.58 9.43
C VAL A 17 15.14 20.64 9.67
N THR A 18 13.85 20.25 9.68
CA THR A 18 12.74 21.19 9.89
C THR A 18 12.76 21.80 11.29
N VAL A 19 13.07 20.99 12.32
CA VAL A 19 13.18 21.43 13.72
C VAL A 19 14.39 22.35 13.93
N PHE A 20 15.55 22.01 13.37
CA PHE A 20 16.74 22.86 13.51
C PHE A 20 16.66 24.17 12.73
N SER A 21 15.93 24.19 11.60
CA SER A 21 15.81 25.38 10.75
C SER A 21 14.86 26.45 11.30
N LEU A 22 13.98 26.11 12.25
CA LEU A 22 12.89 26.99 12.68
C LEU A 22 13.09 27.63 14.07
N THR A 23 14.18 27.37 14.79
CA THR A 23 14.35 27.89 16.16
C THR A 23 15.72 28.51 16.42
N PRO A 24 15.91 29.82 16.18
CA PRO A 24 17.06 30.55 16.73
C PRO A 24 16.82 31.11 18.13
N SER A 25 15.58 31.14 18.65
CA SER A 25 15.29 31.95 19.85
C SER A 25 14.20 31.35 20.75
N TYR A 26 14.62 30.96 21.96
CA TYR A 26 13.83 30.69 23.19
C TYR A 26 13.22 29.30 23.51
N GLY A 27 13.36 28.24 22.70
CA GLY A 27 12.61 26.98 22.92
C GLY A 27 13.34 25.75 23.50
N ALA A 28 14.65 25.80 23.77
CA ALA A 28 15.50 24.59 23.73
C ALA A 28 15.25 23.49 24.80
N TYR A 29 14.62 23.77 25.94
CA TYR A 29 14.49 22.79 27.04
C TYR A 29 13.10 22.13 27.16
N TYR A 30 12.03 22.82 26.75
CA TYR A 30 10.66 22.27 26.81
C TYR A 30 10.30 21.49 25.54
N TYR A 31 10.86 21.86 24.40
CA TYR A 31 10.53 21.28 23.09
C TYR A 31 10.83 19.78 22.94
N PRO A 32 11.98 19.24 23.40
CA PRO A 32 12.22 17.80 23.29
C PRO A 32 11.26 16.97 24.14
N GLN A 33 10.78 17.44 25.30
CA GLN A 33 9.80 16.67 26.08
C GLN A 33 8.38 16.77 25.54
N SER A 34 7.95 17.95 25.07
CA SER A 34 6.60 18.14 24.52
C SER A 34 6.45 17.62 23.09
N ILE A 35 7.55 17.28 22.40
CA ILE A 35 7.50 16.72 21.05
C ILE A 35 8.07 15.30 21.00
N LEU A 36 9.27 15.02 21.53
CA LEU A 36 9.87 13.68 21.41
C LEU A 36 9.09 12.61 22.19
N GLY A 37 8.51 12.96 23.35
CA GLY A 37 7.67 12.08 24.16
C GLY A 37 6.40 11.63 23.42
N PRO A 38 5.59 12.56 22.90
CA PRO A 38 4.48 12.24 22.03
C PRO A 38 4.92 11.47 20.80
N PHE A 39 6.00 11.83 20.10
CA PHE A 39 6.39 11.14 18.87
C PHE A 39 6.85 9.68 19.06
N LEU A 40 7.49 9.32 20.18
CA LEU A 40 7.83 7.90 20.47
C LEU A 40 6.59 7.07 20.86
N LEU A 41 5.68 7.66 21.62
CA LEU A 41 4.39 7.05 21.98
C LEU A 41 3.44 6.95 20.77
N ILE A 42 3.41 8.00 19.95
CA ILE A 42 2.57 8.13 18.76
C ILE A 42 3.14 7.31 17.61
N GLY A 43 4.46 7.24 17.45
CA GLY A 43 5.11 6.44 16.42
C GLY A 43 4.88 4.94 16.62
N SER A 44 4.98 4.45 17.86
CA SER A 44 4.63 3.07 18.20
C SER A 44 3.12 2.80 18.05
N ALA A 45 2.27 3.74 18.46
CA ALA A 45 0.83 3.65 18.22
C ALA A 45 0.48 3.61 16.72
N TYR A 46 1.13 4.44 15.89
CA TYR A 46 0.95 4.41 14.44
C TYR A 46 1.48 3.11 13.83
N ALA A 47 2.60 2.58 14.29
CA ALA A 47 3.10 1.29 13.81
C ALA A 47 2.09 0.16 14.07
N ILE A 48 1.49 0.13 15.26
CA ILE A 48 0.41 -0.82 15.60
C ILE A 48 -0.81 -0.57 14.71
N LEU A 49 -1.21 0.70 14.55
CA LEU A 49 -2.35 1.08 13.72
C LEU A 49 -2.14 0.68 12.24
N PHE A 50 -0.95 0.90 11.69
CA PHE A 50 -0.58 0.48 10.34
C PHE A 50 -0.63 -1.04 10.18
N ALA A 51 -0.07 -1.78 11.14
CA ALA A 51 -0.13 -3.24 11.12
C ALA A 51 -1.58 -3.75 11.15
N LEU A 52 -2.43 -3.17 12.00
CA LEU A 52 -3.85 -3.54 12.13
C LEU A 52 -4.64 -3.20 10.86
N ILE A 53 -4.56 -1.97 10.36
CA ILE A 53 -5.29 -1.53 9.16
C ILE A 53 -4.85 -2.34 7.95
N GLY A 54 -3.54 -2.53 7.77
CA GLY A 54 -3.03 -3.31 6.64
C GLY A 54 -3.36 -4.79 6.73
N GLY A 55 -3.31 -5.38 7.93
CA GLY A 55 -3.74 -6.76 8.15
C GLY A 55 -5.23 -6.96 7.86
N ILE A 56 -6.09 -6.05 8.31
CA ILE A 56 -7.53 -6.08 7.97
C ILE A 56 -7.73 -5.97 6.46
N ASN A 57 -7.02 -5.04 5.81
CA ASN A 57 -7.11 -4.89 4.36
C ASN A 57 -6.70 -6.16 3.62
N GLN A 58 -5.59 -6.79 4.01
CA GLN A 58 -5.13 -8.06 3.40
C GLN A 58 -6.18 -9.18 3.57
N VAL A 59 -6.75 -9.33 4.77
CA VAL A 59 -7.80 -10.34 5.02
C VAL A 59 -9.07 -10.06 4.20
N LEU A 60 -9.46 -8.79 4.05
CA LEU A 60 -10.59 -8.42 3.21
C LEU A 60 -10.29 -8.63 1.72
N SER A 61 -9.09 -8.27 1.26
CA SER A 61 -8.60 -8.52 -0.09
C SER A 61 -8.64 -10.01 -0.46
N GLU A 62 -8.15 -10.87 0.43
CA GLU A 62 -8.22 -12.33 0.26
C GLU A 62 -9.66 -12.83 0.21
N LYS A 63 -10.54 -12.39 1.13
CA LYS A 63 -11.90 -12.95 1.23
C LYS A 63 -12.89 -12.45 0.18
N LEU A 64 -12.84 -11.15 -0.15
CA LEU A 64 -13.84 -10.54 -1.02
C LEU A 64 -13.41 -10.56 -2.50
N TRP A 65 -12.10 -10.59 -2.76
CA TRP A 65 -11.56 -10.50 -4.13
C TRP A 65 -10.68 -11.70 -4.52
N ASP A 66 -10.51 -12.70 -3.66
CA ASP A 66 -9.69 -13.91 -3.92
C ASP A 66 -8.23 -13.59 -4.31
N ILE A 67 -7.71 -12.46 -3.82
CA ILE A 67 -6.33 -12.04 -4.06
C ILE A 67 -5.44 -12.72 -3.03
N LYS A 68 -4.51 -13.58 -3.46
CA LYS A 68 -3.50 -14.18 -2.58
C LYS A 68 -2.53 -13.11 -2.07
N CYS A 69 -2.76 -12.60 -0.86
CA CYS A 69 -1.86 -11.66 -0.22
C CYS A 69 -0.67 -12.38 0.44
N GLU A 70 0.46 -11.69 0.57
CA GLU A 70 1.61 -12.22 1.30
C GLU A 70 1.50 -11.80 2.76
N GLN A 71 1.30 -12.78 3.65
CA GLN A 71 1.14 -12.57 5.08
C GLN A 71 2.48 -12.28 5.77
N ASN A 72 3.05 -11.12 5.44
CA ASN A 72 4.24 -10.58 6.06
C ASN A 72 3.87 -9.29 6.78
N ILE A 73 4.21 -9.20 8.08
CA ILE A 73 3.95 -8.01 8.91
C ILE A 73 4.49 -6.73 8.23
N GLY A 74 5.64 -6.81 7.55
CA GLY A 74 6.20 -5.68 6.83
C GLY A 74 5.33 -5.18 5.67
N ASN A 75 4.70 -6.10 4.93
CA ASN A 75 3.76 -5.75 3.86
C ASN A 75 2.47 -5.19 4.45
N GLY A 76 1.95 -5.79 5.53
CA GLY A 76 0.79 -5.28 6.25
C GLY A 76 1.02 -3.84 6.74
N MET A 77 2.15 -3.56 7.40
CA MET A 77 2.48 -2.20 7.84
C MET A 77 2.59 -1.21 6.67
N ARG A 78 3.18 -1.61 5.54
CA ARG A 78 3.27 -0.76 4.34
C ARG A 78 1.87 -0.44 3.81
N ASP A 79 1.05 -1.46 3.62
CA ASP A 79 -0.29 -1.33 3.06
C ASP A 79 -1.18 -0.48 3.98
N GLY A 80 -1.09 -0.69 5.30
CA GLY A 80 -1.79 0.13 6.29
C GLY A 80 -1.31 1.58 6.36
N ALA A 81 -0.01 1.83 6.18
CA ALA A 81 0.53 3.19 6.08
C ALA A 81 0.01 3.92 4.83
N ILE A 82 -0.01 3.23 3.67
CA ILE A 82 -0.56 3.79 2.43
C ILE A 82 -2.05 4.12 2.61
N LEU A 83 -2.83 3.19 3.16
CA LEU A 83 -4.25 3.40 3.40
C LEU A 83 -4.52 4.56 4.36
N LEU A 84 -3.76 4.64 5.47
CA LEU A 84 -3.91 5.75 6.41
C LEU A 84 -3.50 7.09 5.77
N PHE A 85 -2.47 7.11 4.92
CA PHE A 85 -2.05 8.32 4.23
C PHE A 85 -3.11 8.80 3.23
N VAL A 86 -3.64 7.88 2.42
CA VAL A 86 -4.74 8.15 1.49
C VAL A 86 -5.99 8.62 2.26
N PHE A 87 -6.32 7.96 3.37
CA PHE A 87 -7.39 8.37 4.27
C PHE A 87 -7.17 9.82 4.74
N ASN A 88 -6.00 10.15 5.28
CA ASN A 88 -5.76 11.50 5.77
C ASN A 88 -5.83 12.54 4.65
N ILE A 89 -5.26 12.27 3.47
CA ILE A 89 -5.31 13.18 2.31
C ILE A 89 -6.75 13.42 1.87
N THR A 90 -7.57 12.37 1.78
CA THR A 90 -8.98 12.50 1.39
C THR A 90 -9.80 13.31 2.40
N PHE A 91 -9.39 13.33 3.67
CA PHE A 91 -9.99 14.14 4.72
C PHE A 91 -9.41 15.57 4.84
N ILE A 92 -8.32 15.92 4.14
CA ILE A 92 -7.76 17.29 4.18
C ILE A 92 -8.83 18.35 3.81
N PRO A 93 -9.61 18.21 2.72
CA PRO A 93 -10.63 19.19 2.37
C PRO A 93 -11.70 19.35 3.46
N ILE A 94 -12.05 18.26 4.14
CA ILE A 94 -13.04 18.24 5.23
C ILE A 94 -12.51 19.03 6.42
N ASN A 95 -11.24 18.79 6.79
CA ASN A 95 -10.58 19.52 7.86
C ASN A 95 -10.43 21.00 7.51
N ILE A 96 -10.06 21.34 6.26
CA ILE A 96 -10.01 22.74 5.80
C ILE A 96 -11.39 23.39 5.88
N MET A 97 -12.46 22.70 5.47
CA MET A 97 -13.82 23.21 5.59
C MET A 97 -14.25 23.39 7.05
N ALA A 98 -13.93 22.44 7.93
CA ALA A 98 -14.24 22.53 9.36
C ALA A 98 -13.48 23.68 10.05
N ILE A 99 -12.20 23.86 9.70
CA ILE A 99 -11.37 24.98 10.16
C ILE A 99 -11.93 26.30 9.62
N ALA A 100 -12.19 26.38 8.32
CA ALA A 100 -12.78 27.56 7.70
C ALA A 100 -14.12 27.91 8.37
N TYR A 101 -14.98 26.93 8.64
CA TYR A 101 -16.23 27.14 9.37
C TYR A 101 -16.01 27.70 10.78
N SER A 102 -14.97 27.21 11.48
CA SER A 102 -14.64 27.67 12.84
C SER A 102 -14.15 29.11 12.88
N PHE A 103 -13.52 29.60 11.81
CA PHE A 103 -12.97 30.96 11.71
C PHE A 103 -13.89 31.95 10.99
N SER A 104 -14.89 31.45 10.26
CA SER A 104 -15.75 32.29 9.46
C SER A 104 -16.99 32.70 10.27
N PRO A 105 -17.44 33.96 10.20
CA PRO A 105 -18.63 34.44 10.92
C PRO A 105 -19.96 33.88 10.38
N TRP A 106 -19.93 32.70 9.74
CA TRP A 106 -21.02 32.02 9.05
C TRP A 106 -21.96 31.36 10.07
N SER A 107 -22.57 32.21 10.87
CA SER A 107 -23.79 31.96 11.65
C SER A 107 -25.00 31.55 10.79
N GLY A 108 -24.85 31.52 9.45
CA GLY A 108 -25.93 31.27 8.50
C GLY A 108 -26.13 29.81 8.08
N LEU A 109 -25.19 28.90 8.36
CA LEU A 109 -25.42 27.47 8.09
C LEU A 109 -26.16 26.84 9.27
N ASN A 110 -27.31 26.21 8.99
CA ASN A 110 -28.02 25.48 10.02
C ASN A 110 -27.28 24.16 10.34
N ASN A 111 -27.51 23.61 11.53
CA ASN A 111 -26.89 22.35 11.96
C ASN A 111 -27.11 21.20 10.96
N ILE A 112 -28.23 21.21 10.24
CA ILE A 112 -28.59 20.20 9.23
C ILE A 112 -27.61 20.24 8.05
N GLN A 113 -27.24 21.43 7.57
CA GLN A 113 -26.27 21.61 6.48
C GLN A 113 -24.87 21.13 6.90
N VAL A 114 -24.46 21.41 8.14
CA VAL A 114 -23.17 20.91 8.67
C VAL A 114 -23.17 19.39 8.75
N ILE A 115 -24.24 18.79 9.25
CA ILE A 115 -24.40 17.32 9.31
C ILE A 115 -24.37 16.72 7.90
N LEU A 116 -25.08 17.31 6.93
CA LEU A 116 -25.09 16.83 5.54
C LEU A 116 -23.70 16.92 4.90
N ILE A 117 -22.96 18.00 5.10
CA ILE A 117 -21.59 18.14 4.60
C ILE A 117 -20.70 17.05 5.20
N LEU A 118 -20.78 16.82 6.52
CA LEU A 118 -20.01 15.76 7.17
C LEU A 118 -20.39 14.38 6.61
N LEU A 119 -21.67 14.07 6.46
CA LEU A 119 -22.17 12.79 5.94
C LEU A 119 -21.70 12.53 4.50
N VAL A 120 -21.87 13.52 3.61
CA VAL A 120 -21.40 13.45 2.22
C VAL A 120 -19.89 13.25 2.19
N SER A 121 -19.17 13.97 3.03
CA SER A 121 -17.72 13.90 3.07
C SER A 121 -17.20 12.54 3.55
N VAL A 122 -17.83 11.94 4.56
CA VAL A 122 -17.55 10.58 5.01
C VAL A 122 -17.83 9.58 3.89
N PHE A 123 -18.98 9.72 3.21
CA PHE A 123 -19.34 8.82 2.11
C PHE A 123 -18.35 8.89 0.94
N VAL A 124 -17.96 10.11 0.53
CA VAL A 124 -16.96 10.34 -0.52
C VAL A 124 -15.61 9.75 -0.12
N SER A 125 -15.16 9.95 1.13
CA SER A 125 -13.90 9.38 1.60
C SER A 125 -13.94 7.86 1.61
N VAL A 126 -15.00 7.24 2.14
CA VAL A 126 -15.15 5.76 2.16
C VAL A 126 -15.13 5.20 0.74
N TYR A 127 -15.86 5.83 -0.19
CA TYR A 127 -15.88 5.41 -1.59
C TYR A 127 -14.50 5.57 -2.25
N ALA A 128 -13.83 6.72 -2.05
CA ALA A 128 -12.51 6.98 -2.60
C ALA A 128 -11.45 5.99 -2.06
N ILE A 129 -11.50 5.68 -0.77
CA ILE A 129 -10.63 4.69 -0.14
C ILE A 129 -10.91 3.29 -0.70
N GLY A 130 -12.18 2.90 -0.81
CA GLY A 130 -12.55 1.61 -1.40
C GLY A 130 -12.02 1.47 -2.82
N PHE A 131 -12.27 2.45 -3.67
CA PHE A 131 -11.79 2.47 -5.06
C PHE A 131 -10.26 2.46 -5.14
N LEU A 132 -9.57 3.26 -4.34
CA LEU A 132 -8.10 3.29 -4.31
C LEU A 132 -7.52 2.00 -3.77
N SER A 133 -8.15 1.38 -2.77
CA SER A 133 -7.70 0.12 -2.19
C SER A 133 -7.77 -1.03 -3.19
N GLU A 134 -8.81 -1.09 -4.02
CA GLU A 134 -8.91 -2.05 -5.13
C GLU A 134 -7.76 -1.86 -6.12
N LYS A 135 -7.48 -0.61 -6.52
CA LYS A 135 -6.40 -0.32 -7.47
C LYS A 135 -5.02 -0.62 -6.90
N ILE A 136 -4.77 -0.26 -5.63
CA ILE A 136 -3.51 -0.56 -4.96
C ILE A 136 -3.33 -2.08 -4.80
N ALA A 137 -4.38 -2.81 -4.43
CA ALA A 137 -4.34 -4.27 -4.34
C ALA A 137 -4.04 -4.89 -5.72
N SER A 138 -4.70 -4.42 -6.78
CA SER A 138 -4.40 -4.91 -8.13
C SER A 138 -2.95 -4.61 -8.53
N PHE A 139 -2.45 -3.40 -8.29
CA PHE A 139 -1.08 -3.03 -8.69
C PHE A 139 -0.01 -3.79 -7.91
N LEU A 140 -0.23 -4.04 -6.61
CA LEU A 140 0.76 -4.71 -5.76
C LEU A 140 0.77 -6.24 -5.92
N TYR A 141 -0.35 -6.84 -6.34
CA TYR A 141 -0.50 -8.30 -6.36
C TYR A 141 -0.66 -8.90 -7.78
N VAL A 142 -0.98 -8.12 -8.81
CA VAL A 142 -1.13 -8.62 -10.19
C VAL A 142 0.20 -8.91 -10.88
N ASP A 143 1.30 -8.28 -10.46
CA ASP A 143 2.65 -8.53 -11.02
C ASP A 143 3.43 -9.64 -10.30
N LYS A 144 2.78 -10.45 -9.45
CA LYS A 144 3.47 -11.64 -8.95
C LYS A 144 3.67 -12.61 -10.11
N ASP A 145 4.95 -12.91 -10.40
CA ASP A 145 5.32 -13.98 -11.30
C ASP A 145 4.45 -15.21 -10.99
N PRO A 146 3.85 -15.84 -12.01
CA PRO A 146 2.97 -16.98 -11.80
C PRO A 146 3.71 -18.01 -10.93
N GLU A 147 3.07 -18.43 -9.83
CA GLU A 147 3.61 -19.48 -8.98
C GLU A 147 3.99 -20.66 -9.87
N THR A 148 5.27 -21.01 -9.89
CA THR A 148 5.72 -22.16 -10.69
C THR A 148 4.95 -23.37 -10.19
N PRO A 149 4.17 -24.04 -11.05
CA PRO A 149 3.34 -25.15 -10.62
C PRO A 149 4.22 -26.26 -10.03
N PRO A 150 3.70 -27.07 -9.10
CA PRO A 150 4.49 -28.08 -8.39
C PRO A 150 5.11 -29.13 -9.33
N ASP A 151 4.58 -29.26 -10.55
CA ASP A 151 5.06 -30.14 -11.61
C ASP A 151 6.00 -29.43 -12.61
N PHE A 152 6.49 -28.24 -12.28
CA PHE A 152 7.36 -27.44 -13.16
C PHE A 152 8.56 -28.25 -13.66
N SER A 153 9.16 -29.07 -12.80
CA SER A 153 10.29 -29.92 -13.19
C SER A 153 9.93 -30.98 -14.25
N LYS A 154 8.69 -31.48 -14.24
CA LYS A 154 8.20 -32.52 -15.17
C LYS A 154 7.80 -31.96 -16.53
N HIS A 155 7.34 -30.72 -16.58
CA HIS A 155 6.81 -30.08 -17.79
C HIS A 155 7.66 -28.88 -18.25
N SER A 156 8.85 -28.71 -17.67
CA SER A 156 9.84 -27.76 -18.17
C SER A 156 10.73 -28.42 -19.20
N TYR A 157 10.86 -27.80 -20.36
CA TYR A 157 11.72 -28.27 -21.43
C TYR A 157 12.72 -27.19 -21.83
N THR A 158 13.96 -27.61 -22.11
CA THR A 158 15.02 -26.72 -22.59
C THR A 158 15.12 -26.84 -24.10
N CYS A 159 14.97 -25.73 -24.81
CA CYS A 159 15.07 -25.72 -26.26
C CYS A 159 16.52 -26.03 -26.70
N PRO A 160 16.76 -27.04 -27.57
CA PRO A 160 18.10 -27.40 -28.02
C PRO A 160 18.75 -26.36 -28.96
N HIS A 161 17.96 -25.42 -29.48
CA HIS A 161 18.45 -24.41 -30.42
C HIS A 161 18.94 -23.12 -29.77
N CYS A 162 18.34 -22.71 -28.64
CA CYS A 162 18.66 -21.43 -27.99
C CYS A 162 18.90 -21.55 -26.48
N ASN A 163 18.85 -22.76 -25.90
CA ASN A 163 19.01 -23.06 -24.48
C ASN A 163 18.03 -22.35 -23.53
N ALA A 164 16.96 -21.73 -24.04
CA ALA A 164 15.90 -21.19 -23.20
C ALA A 164 15.04 -22.33 -22.61
N ARG A 165 14.69 -22.22 -21.33
CA ARG A 165 13.85 -23.18 -20.60
C ARG A 165 12.47 -22.59 -20.35
N TYR A 166 11.42 -23.30 -20.75
CA TYR A 166 10.03 -22.88 -20.60
C TYR A 166 9.19 -23.99 -19.98
N TYR A 167 8.12 -23.58 -19.29
CA TYR A 167 7.07 -24.49 -18.83
C TYR A 167 5.96 -24.53 -19.88
N TYR A 168 5.70 -25.71 -20.41
CA TYR A 168 4.58 -25.99 -21.29
C TYR A 168 3.67 -26.86 -20.45
N GLY A 169 2.52 -26.36 -19.97
CA GLY A 169 1.68 -27.05 -19.00
C GLY A 169 1.20 -28.45 -19.43
N SER A 170 0.19 -29.00 -18.76
CA SER A 170 -0.29 -30.36 -19.04
C SER A 170 -0.81 -30.60 -20.47
N GLU A 171 -1.07 -29.54 -21.23
CA GLU A 171 -1.53 -29.59 -22.62
C GLU A 171 -0.34 -29.68 -23.59
N ILE A 172 0.32 -30.85 -23.61
CA ILE A 172 1.31 -31.16 -24.64
C ILE A 172 0.54 -31.61 -25.90
N PRO A 173 0.79 -31.04 -27.09
CA PRO A 173 0.09 -31.47 -28.29
C PRO A 173 0.43 -32.93 -28.62
N ASN A 174 -0.56 -33.68 -29.14
CA ASN A 174 -0.49 -35.14 -29.36
C ASN A 174 0.69 -35.61 -30.25
N ASN A 175 1.35 -34.70 -30.96
CA ASN A 175 2.51 -34.96 -31.80
C ASN A 175 3.85 -34.97 -31.03
N GLY A 176 3.85 -34.62 -29.73
CA GLY A 176 5.05 -34.62 -28.89
C GLY A 176 6.07 -33.54 -29.27
N THR A 177 5.69 -32.54 -30.07
CA THR A 177 6.55 -31.44 -30.48
C THR A 177 6.02 -30.12 -29.95
N ILE A 178 6.90 -29.27 -29.44
CA ILE A 178 6.57 -27.93 -28.95
C ILE A 178 7.39 -26.87 -29.65
N THR A 179 6.79 -25.69 -29.83
CA THR A 179 7.45 -24.52 -30.43
C THR A 179 8.13 -23.70 -29.35
N CYS A 180 9.42 -23.40 -29.52
CA CYS A 180 10.16 -22.52 -28.62
C CYS A 180 9.67 -21.07 -28.69
N GLN A 181 9.28 -20.47 -27.56
CA GLN A 181 8.81 -19.07 -27.51
C GLN A 181 9.92 -18.05 -27.84
N ASN A 182 11.19 -18.41 -27.68
CA ASN A 182 12.32 -17.52 -27.95
C ASN A 182 12.74 -17.50 -29.43
N CYS A 183 12.89 -18.68 -30.03
CA CYS A 183 13.47 -18.84 -31.37
C CYS A 183 12.50 -19.37 -32.43
N ALA A 184 11.25 -19.63 -32.05
CA ALA A 184 10.17 -20.12 -32.91
C ALA A 184 10.48 -21.45 -33.65
N ARG A 185 11.45 -22.24 -33.16
CA ARG A 185 11.76 -23.57 -33.69
C ARG A 185 11.06 -24.65 -32.90
N ASP A 186 10.57 -25.66 -33.61
CA ASP A 186 9.95 -26.85 -33.03
C ASP A 186 11.00 -27.85 -32.57
N PHE A 187 10.74 -28.51 -31.45
CA PHE A 187 11.58 -29.60 -30.96
C PHE A 187 10.75 -30.66 -30.24
N PRO A 188 11.19 -31.94 -30.26
CA PRO A 188 10.48 -33.03 -29.60
C PRO A 188 10.67 -32.99 -28.08
N ILE A 189 9.61 -33.38 -27.37
CA ILE A 189 9.61 -33.67 -25.94
C ILE A 189 9.97 -35.14 -25.77
N ASN A 190 11.15 -35.42 -25.21
CA ASN A 190 11.59 -36.77 -24.81
C ASN A 190 11.44 -36.99 -23.31
#